data_AF-A0A855MUC9-F1
#
_entry.id   AF-A0A855MUC9-F1
#
_cell.length_a   1.000
_cell.length_b   1.000
_cell.length_c   1.000
_cell.angle_alpha   90.00
_cell.angle_beta   90.00
_cell.angle_gamma   90.00
#
_symmetry.space_group_name_H-M   'P 1'
#
loop_
_entity.id
_entity.type
_entity.pdbx_description
1 polymer ?
#
loop_
_entity_poly.entity_id
_entity_poly.type
_entity_poly.pdbx_seq_one_letter_code
_entity_poly.pdbx_strand_id
1 'polypeptide(L)'
;MKKGIKMKFYNRKRTLLLVVFVLFLFFFFYPVTLVDEEDNNIRIFSTGLTKVIFYEDIGYSFIEKTIFFYAAIPFEKFALLNVQNGFLPRQKGDSLVQRQSDDSTAMVYFKSKNTLYNYDNFFYNEKWLKDWIVDSKDFLKNISEIDEPMYILYMDQGRSFQVLPSIYVVNSVKDLIHELSHYFFGYRVKTSSNDTWHEILAETNSLLFLREVLPKDYLTELELKKTGFYDEPYGQSVISFMERLDFDKEKIFDLERYILNNFDKLDDKSFANLVEIFFKQ
;
A
#
# COMPACT_ATOMS: atom_id res chain seq x y z
N MET A 1 6.39 7.09 -68.52
CA MET A 1 5.38 6.88 -67.45
C MET A 1 5.78 5.90 -66.32
N LYS A 2 6.49 4.78 -66.56
CA LYS A 2 6.81 3.80 -65.49
C LYS A 2 7.78 4.27 -64.37
N LYS A 3 8.71 5.21 -64.64
CA LYS A 3 9.67 5.74 -63.63
C LYS A 3 9.01 6.62 -62.55
N GLY A 4 8.03 7.45 -62.92
CA GLY A 4 7.34 8.35 -61.98
C GLY A 4 6.43 7.62 -60.97
N ILE A 5 5.84 6.49 -61.37
CA ILE A 5 5.02 5.63 -60.49
C ILE A 5 5.91 4.89 -59.49
N LYS A 6 7.05 4.34 -59.93
CA LYS A 6 8.04 3.69 -59.03
C LYS A 6 8.60 4.66 -57.99
N MET A 7 8.88 5.91 -58.36
CA MET A 7 9.42 6.92 -57.46
C MET A 7 8.39 7.41 -56.43
N LYS A 8 7.12 7.60 -56.83
CA LYS A 8 6.02 7.89 -55.89
C LYS A 8 5.78 6.72 -54.92
N PHE A 9 5.87 5.47 -55.39
CA PHE A 9 5.72 4.28 -54.55
C PHE A 9 6.88 4.09 -53.55
N TYR A 10 8.11 4.36 -53.98
CA TYR A 10 9.30 4.35 -53.12
C TYR A 10 9.21 5.42 -52.02
N ASN A 11 8.80 6.64 -52.37
CA ASN A 11 8.59 7.71 -51.39
C ASN A 11 7.48 7.36 -50.40
N ARG A 12 6.36 6.77 -50.85
CA ARG A 12 5.29 6.29 -49.94
C ARG A 12 5.77 5.20 -48.98
N LYS A 13 6.57 4.24 -49.47
CA LYS A 13 7.18 3.19 -48.61
C LYS A 13 8.13 3.78 -47.57
N ARG A 14 8.95 4.77 -47.96
CA ARG A 14 9.86 5.47 -47.05
C ARG A 14 9.11 6.30 -46.01
N THR A 15 8.05 7.01 -46.42
CA THR A 15 7.18 7.73 -45.49
C THR A 15 6.49 6.77 -44.52
N LEU A 16 5.97 5.63 -44.99
CA LEU A 16 5.36 4.60 -44.13
C LEU A 16 6.37 4.02 -43.14
N LEU A 17 7.58 3.68 -43.59
CA LEU A 17 8.67 3.23 -42.73
C LEU A 17 9.02 4.26 -41.65
N LEU A 18 9.09 5.54 -42.03
CA LEU A 18 9.36 6.62 -41.09
C LEU A 18 8.22 6.79 -40.09
N VAL A 19 6.96 6.70 -40.52
CA VAL A 19 5.80 6.74 -39.63
C VAL A 19 5.81 5.56 -38.65
N VAL A 20 6.07 4.34 -39.13
CA VAL A 20 6.16 3.15 -38.27
C VAL A 20 7.33 3.27 -37.29
N PHE A 21 8.48 3.79 -37.73
CA PHE A 21 9.63 4.01 -36.86
C PHE A 21 9.36 5.07 -35.79
N VAL A 22 8.68 6.18 -36.15
CA VAL A 22 8.28 7.21 -35.18
C VAL A 22 7.25 6.66 -34.19
N LEU A 23 6.27 5.87 -34.65
CA LEU A 23 5.31 5.20 -33.77
C LEU A 23 6.02 4.20 -32.84
N PHE A 24 6.98 3.43 -33.36
CA PHE A 24 7.78 2.52 -32.54
C PHE A 24 8.56 3.29 -31.47
N LEU A 25 9.25 4.37 -31.82
CA LEU A 25 9.95 5.21 -30.84
C LEU A 25 8.98 5.81 -29.82
N PHE A 26 7.82 6.30 -30.26
CA PHE A 26 6.80 6.84 -29.38
C PHE A 26 6.35 5.79 -28.36
N PHE A 27 5.95 4.60 -28.81
CA PHE A 27 5.50 3.51 -27.94
C PHE A 27 6.62 2.87 -27.10
N PHE A 28 7.87 3.07 -27.51
CA PHE A 28 9.04 2.63 -26.75
C PHE A 28 9.27 3.50 -25.50
N PHE A 29 9.09 4.82 -25.62
CA PHE A 29 9.24 5.77 -24.51
C PHE A 29 7.96 6.00 -23.71
N TYR A 30 6.80 5.82 -24.35
CA TYR A 30 5.48 5.92 -23.73
C TYR A 30 4.76 4.60 -24.04
N PRO A 31 4.89 3.57 -23.20
CA PRO A 31 4.26 2.28 -23.45
C PRO A 31 2.78 2.25 -23.07
N VAL A 32 1.96 1.71 -23.98
CA VAL A 32 0.58 1.31 -23.65
C VAL A 32 0.64 -0.06 -22.99
N THR A 33 0.06 -0.19 -21.80
CA THR A 33 0.04 -1.45 -21.05
C THR A 33 -1.38 -2.02 -21.02
N LEU A 34 -1.51 -3.32 -21.26
CA LEU A 34 -2.72 -4.08 -21.00
C LEU A 34 -2.42 -5.08 -19.89
N VAL A 35 -3.26 -5.11 -18.86
CA VAL A 35 -3.19 -6.09 -17.79
C VAL A 35 -4.51 -6.85 -17.76
N ASP A 36 -4.43 -8.16 -17.94
CA ASP A 36 -5.57 -9.07 -17.93
C ASP A 36 -5.29 -10.26 -17.01
N GLU A 37 -6.32 -10.86 -16.45
CA GLU A 37 -6.22 -12.04 -15.61
C GLU A 37 -6.99 -13.21 -16.23
N GLU A 38 -6.33 -14.36 -16.34
CA GLU A 38 -6.91 -15.61 -16.82
C GLU A 38 -6.22 -16.78 -16.12
N ASP A 39 -6.99 -17.77 -15.63
CA ASP A 39 -6.50 -19.00 -14.98
C ASP A 39 -5.50 -18.76 -13.83
N ASN A 40 -5.80 -17.82 -12.92
CA ASN A 40 -4.91 -17.39 -11.82
C ASN A 40 -3.51 -16.94 -12.31
N ASN A 41 -3.45 -16.38 -13.53
CA ASN A 41 -2.26 -15.75 -14.05
C ASN A 41 -2.60 -14.33 -14.47
N ILE A 42 -1.84 -13.37 -13.94
CA ILE A 42 -1.88 -11.98 -14.41
C ILE A 42 -0.96 -11.87 -15.62
N ARG A 43 -1.52 -11.46 -16.75
CA ARG A 43 -0.83 -11.27 -18.02
C ARG A 43 -0.67 -9.79 -18.28
N ILE A 44 0.57 -9.37 -18.48
CA ILE A 44 0.92 -7.98 -18.73
C ILE A 44 1.49 -7.90 -20.14
N PHE A 45 0.84 -7.11 -20.99
CA PHE A 45 1.33 -6.76 -22.31
C PHE A 45 1.75 -5.30 -22.33
N SER A 46 2.89 -4.99 -22.93
CA SER A 46 3.37 -3.62 -23.05
C SER A 46 3.98 -3.36 -24.43
N THR A 47 3.68 -2.21 -25.03
CA THR A 47 4.25 -1.81 -26.32
C THR A 47 5.73 -1.38 -26.22
N GLY A 48 6.26 -1.18 -25.01
CA GLY A 48 7.61 -0.68 -24.77
C GLY A 48 8.25 -1.31 -23.52
N LEU A 49 9.29 -0.66 -23.00
CA LEU A 49 9.92 -1.08 -21.74
C LEU A 49 9.06 -0.62 -20.57
N THR A 50 8.63 -1.55 -19.74
CA THR A 50 7.75 -1.27 -18.60
C THR A 50 8.31 -1.92 -17.35
N LYS A 51 8.33 -1.17 -16.25
CA LYS A 51 8.74 -1.68 -14.96
C LYS A 51 7.50 -2.18 -14.22
N VAL A 52 7.59 -3.39 -13.69
CA VAL A 52 6.53 -4.05 -12.96
C VAL A 52 7.05 -4.38 -11.57
N ILE A 53 6.30 -3.95 -10.56
CA ILE A 53 6.54 -4.31 -9.16
C ILE A 53 5.34 -5.14 -8.75
N PHE A 54 5.58 -6.32 -8.19
CA PHE A 54 4.50 -7.16 -7.71
C PHE A 54 4.87 -7.89 -6.43
N TYR A 55 3.85 -8.23 -5.67
CA TYR A 55 3.92 -9.21 -4.61
C TYR A 55 3.01 -10.37 -4.99
N GLU A 56 3.50 -11.60 -4.85
CA GLU A 56 2.73 -12.81 -5.11
C GLU A 56 2.80 -13.74 -3.90
N ASP A 57 1.72 -14.48 -3.69
CA ASP A 57 1.59 -15.38 -2.55
C ASP A 57 2.32 -16.72 -2.71
N ILE A 58 2.76 -17.08 -3.93
CA ILE A 58 3.49 -18.34 -4.17
C ILE A 58 4.93 -18.22 -3.65
N GLY A 59 5.64 -17.16 -4.04
CA GLY A 59 7.01 -16.89 -3.62
C GLY A 59 7.15 -16.06 -2.34
N TYR A 60 6.04 -15.59 -1.75
CA TYR A 60 6.02 -14.74 -0.54
C TYR A 60 6.99 -13.55 -0.62
N SER A 61 7.13 -12.94 -1.79
CA SER A 61 8.17 -11.94 -2.03
C SER A 61 7.71 -10.81 -2.94
N PHE A 62 8.32 -9.65 -2.72
CA PHE A 62 8.21 -8.52 -3.63
C PHE A 62 9.25 -8.69 -4.74
N ILE A 63 8.78 -8.63 -5.98
CA ILE A 63 9.59 -8.80 -7.18
C ILE A 63 9.48 -7.54 -8.01
N GLU A 64 10.63 -7.01 -8.40
CA GLU A 64 10.74 -5.95 -9.39
C GLU A 64 11.29 -6.53 -10.70
N LYS A 65 10.62 -6.25 -11.82
CA LYS A 65 11.02 -6.73 -13.13
C LYS A 65 10.78 -5.69 -14.20
N THR A 66 11.78 -5.51 -15.07
CA THR A 66 11.58 -4.79 -16.35
C THR A 66 11.14 -5.79 -17.41
N ILE A 67 9.99 -5.51 -18.02
CA ILE A 67 9.42 -6.35 -19.08
C ILE A 67 9.45 -5.60 -20.41
N PHE A 68 9.55 -6.37 -21.48
CA PHE A 68 9.33 -5.90 -22.84
C PHE A 68 8.32 -6.84 -23.48
N PHE A 69 7.29 -6.28 -24.12
CA PHE A 69 6.23 -7.02 -24.81
C PHE A 69 5.26 -7.82 -23.92
N TYR A 70 5.75 -8.77 -23.11
CA TYR A 70 4.89 -9.67 -22.33
C TYR A 70 5.53 -10.17 -21.03
N ALA A 71 4.70 -10.34 -20.00
CA ALA A 71 5.01 -11.15 -18.82
C ALA A 71 3.75 -11.82 -18.27
N ALA A 72 3.95 -12.98 -17.64
CA ALA A 72 2.92 -13.66 -16.85
C ALA A 72 3.38 -13.76 -15.39
N ILE A 73 2.46 -13.51 -14.47
CA ILE A 73 2.65 -13.63 -13.03
C ILE A 73 1.59 -14.61 -12.52
N PRO A 74 1.95 -15.85 -12.16
CA PRO A 74 1.03 -16.76 -11.51
C PRO A 74 0.71 -16.27 -10.09
N PHE A 75 -0.46 -16.60 -9.58
CA PHE A 75 -0.81 -16.43 -8.16
C PHE A 75 -1.74 -17.56 -7.70
N GLU A 76 -1.78 -17.87 -6.41
CA GLU A 76 -2.61 -18.95 -5.88
C GLU A 76 -3.78 -18.47 -5.03
N LYS A 77 -3.58 -17.43 -4.23
CA LYS A 77 -4.60 -16.75 -3.44
C LYS A 77 -4.64 -15.28 -3.81
N PHE A 78 -3.47 -14.67 -4.01
CA PHE A 78 -3.35 -13.24 -4.06
C PHE A 78 -2.12 -12.72 -4.81
N ALA A 79 -2.32 -11.64 -5.57
CA ALA A 79 -1.22 -10.87 -6.09
C ALA A 79 -1.51 -9.37 -6.08
N LEU A 80 -0.49 -8.59 -5.75
CA LEU A 80 -0.44 -7.14 -5.85
C LEU A 80 0.44 -6.76 -7.00
N LEU A 81 -0.03 -5.86 -7.85
CA LEU A 81 0.66 -5.49 -9.06
C LEU A 81 0.64 -3.98 -9.26
N ASN A 82 1.81 -3.36 -9.28
CA ASN A 82 1.99 -1.97 -9.72
C ASN A 82 2.79 -1.95 -11.03
N VAL A 83 2.26 -1.28 -12.04
CA VAL A 83 2.91 -1.12 -13.34
C VAL A 83 3.37 0.33 -13.50
N GLN A 84 4.67 0.54 -13.50
CA GLN A 84 5.28 1.85 -13.63
C GLN A 84 5.58 2.21 -15.08
N ASN A 85 5.42 3.49 -15.41
CA ASN A 85 5.65 4.09 -16.74
C ASN A 85 4.67 3.63 -17.84
N GLY A 86 3.58 2.94 -17.50
CA GLY A 86 2.49 2.68 -18.43
C GLY A 86 1.58 3.89 -18.52
N PHE A 87 1.64 4.67 -19.60
CA PHE A 87 0.86 5.93 -19.70
C PHE A 87 -0.63 5.70 -20.00
N LEU A 88 -0.99 4.51 -20.49
CA LEU A 88 -2.37 4.15 -20.82
C LEU A 88 -2.67 2.70 -20.40
N PRO A 89 -2.74 2.41 -19.09
CA PRO A 89 -3.04 1.07 -18.61
C PRO A 89 -4.51 0.74 -18.89
N ARG A 90 -4.78 -0.40 -19.54
CA ARG A 90 -6.11 -1.03 -19.49
C ARG A 90 -6.06 -2.24 -18.60
N GLN A 91 -7.09 -2.40 -17.77
CA GLN A 91 -7.11 -3.38 -16.70
C GLN A 91 -8.41 -4.17 -16.76
N LYS A 92 -8.29 -5.49 -16.72
CA LYS A 92 -9.40 -6.42 -16.65
C LYS A 92 -8.99 -7.61 -15.80
N GLY A 93 -9.94 -8.18 -15.07
CA GLY A 93 -9.72 -9.40 -14.30
C GLY A 93 -10.98 -9.79 -13.56
N ASP A 94 -11.26 -11.09 -13.55
CA ASP A 94 -12.39 -11.65 -12.84
C ASP A 94 -12.10 -11.69 -11.34
N SER A 95 -10.83 -11.80 -10.94
CA SER A 95 -10.38 -11.80 -9.54
C SER A 95 -9.94 -10.41 -9.03
N LEU A 96 -10.02 -9.37 -9.87
CA LEU A 96 -9.60 -8.01 -9.52
C LEU A 96 -10.53 -7.41 -8.44
N VAL A 97 -9.96 -7.02 -7.30
CA VAL A 97 -10.66 -6.36 -6.18
C VAL A 97 -10.43 -4.85 -6.14
N GLN A 98 -9.26 -4.39 -6.56
CA GLN A 98 -8.94 -2.97 -6.66
C GLN A 98 -8.13 -2.69 -7.92
N ARG A 99 -8.48 -1.59 -8.59
CA ARG A 99 -7.77 -1.04 -9.74
C ARG A 99 -6.76 0.01 -9.28
N GLN A 100 -5.73 0.19 -10.08
CA GLN A 100 -4.84 1.34 -9.93
C GLN A 100 -5.59 2.62 -10.32
N SER A 101 -5.63 3.60 -9.43
CA SER A 101 -6.21 4.93 -9.65
C SER A 101 -5.16 5.97 -10.07
N ASP A 102 -3.90 5.77 -9.71
CA ASP A 102 -2.74 6.64 -9.97
C ASP A 102 -1.43 5.85 -9.81
N ASP A 103 -0.26 6.50 -10.00
CA ASP A 103 1.04 5.83 -9.92
C ASP A 103 1.33 5.21 -8.53
N SER A 104 0.66 5.67 -7.48
CA SER A 104 0.85 5.23 -6.09
C SER A 104 -0.01 4.04 -5.68
N THR A 105 -0.99 3.65 -6.48
CA THR A 105 -1.91 2.55 -6.17
C THR A 105 -1.58 1.29 -6.97
N ALA A 106 -1.92 0.12 -6.42
CA ALA A 106 -1.70 -1.17 -7.08
C ALA A 106 -3.02 -1.80 -7.55
N MET A 107 -2.94 -2.65 -8.57
CA MET A 107 -3.97 -3.63 -8.87
C MET A 107 -3.85 -4.80 -7.91
N VAL A 108 -5.01 -5.29 -7.49
CA VAL A 108 -5.08 -6.36 -6.50
C VAL A 108 -5.95 -7.47 -7.01
N TYR A 109 -5.38 -8.66 -7.11
CA TYR A 109 -6.07 -9.86 -7.53
C TYR A 109 -6.22 -10.78 -6.34
N PHE A 110 -7.45 -11.16 -6.03
CA PHE A 110 -7.76 -12.12 -4.98
C PHE A 110 -8.62 -13.23 -5.57
N LYS A 111 -8.11 -14.46 -5.58
CA LYS A 111 -8.71 -15.61 -6.29
C LYS A 111 -10.17 -15.83 -5.95
N SER A 112 -10.52 -15.56 -4.69
CA SER A 112 -11.86 -15.79 -4.17
C SER A 112 -12.54 -14.47 -3.82
N LYS A 113 -12.47 -13.44 -4.67
CA LYS A 113 -13.07 -12.11 -4.37
C LYS A 113 -14.53 -12.13 -3.88
N ASN A 114 -15.35 -13.04 -4.41
CA ASN A 114 -16.75 -13.19 -4.01
C ASN A 114 -16.93 -13.84 -2.63
N THR A 115 -15.84 -14.27 -2.00
CA THR A 115 -15.81 -14.83 -0.65
C THR A 115 -15.35 -13.83 0.40
N LEU A 116 -14.98 -12.60 -0.01
CA LEU A 116 -14.70 -11.54 0.94
C LEU A 116 -15.99 -11.20 1.71
N TYR A 117 -15.91 -11.29 3.02
CA TYR A 117 -16.93 -10.75 3.91
C TYR A 117 -16.88 -9.23 3.87
N ASN A 118 -18.01 -8.61 4.17
CA ASN A 118 -18.13 -7.15 4.25
C ASN A 118 -18.73 -6.76 5.61
N TYR A 119 -18.14 -5.76 6.24
CA TYR A 119 -18.69 -5.06 7.39
C TYR A 119 -18.41 -3.54 7.24
N ASP A 120 -19.47 -2.74 7.14
CA ASP A 120 -19.40 -1.31 6.85
C ASP A 120 -18.60 -0.98 5.57
N ASN A 121 -17.42 -0.38 5.72
CA ASN A 121 -16.46 -0.06 4.66
C ASN A 121 -15.27 -1.03 4.62
N PHE A 122 -15.30 -2.13 5.39
CA PHE A 122 -14.22 -3.11 5.44
C PHE A 122 -14.60 -4.41 4.73
N PHE A 123 -13.70 -4.86 3.86
CA PHE A 123 -13.77 -6.12 3.12
C PHE A 123 -12.65 -7.04 3.60
N TYR A 124 -12.95 -8.27 3.96
CA TYR A 124 -11.96 -9.16 4.58
C TYR A 124 -12.15 -10.63 4.24
N ASN A 125 -11.07 -11.41 4.23
CA ASN A 125 -11.06 -12.80 3.76
C ASN A 125 -11.29 -13.85 4.86
N GLU A 126 -11.01 -13.54 6.12
CA GLU A 126 -11.13 -14.48 7.23
C GLU A 126 -12.18 -14.08 8.27
N LYS A 127 -13.07 -15.00 8.67
CA LYS A 127 -14.18 -14.68 9.58
C LYS A 127 -13.72 -14.12 10.93
N TRP A 128 -12.59 -14.59 11.44
CA TRP A 128 -12.07 -14.18 12.75
C TRP A 128 -11.65 -12.70 12.76
N LEU A 129 -11.34 -12.12 11.60
CA LEU A 129 -11.01 -10.69 11.50
C LEU A 129 -12.19 -9.79 11.86
N LYS A 130 -13.44 -10.27 11.72
CA LYS A 130 -14.62 -9.44 11.90
C LYS A 130 -14.64 -8.76 13.27
N ASP A 131 -14.45 -9.51 14.34
CA ASP A 131 -14.55 -8.98 15.70
C ASP A 131 -13.41 -7.98 15.95
N TRP A 132 -12.20 -8.29 15.48
CA TRP A 132 -11.07 -7.37 15.57
C TRP A 132 -11.22 -6.11 14.73
N ILE A 133 -11.88 -6.18 13.57
CA ILE A 133 -12.21 -5.01 12.76
C ILE A 133 -13.18 -4.10 13.51
N VAL A 134 -14.18 -4.66 14.19
CA VAL A 134 -15.12 -3.89 15.01
C VAL A 134 -14.37 -3.17 16.13
N ASP A 135 -13.59 -3.91 16.92
CA ASP A 135 -12.84 -3.34 18.04
C ASP A 135 -11.81 -2.30 17.57
N SER A 136 -11.12 -2.58 16.46
CA SER A 136 -10.14 -1.67 15.86
C SER A 136 -10.79 -0.39 15.36
N LYS A 137 -11.93 -0.51 14.68
CA LYS A 137 -12.70 0.63 14.19
C LYS A 137 -13.15 1.50 15.37
N ASP A 138 -13.68 0.90 16.42
CA ASP A 138 -14.17 1.63 17.58
C ASP A 138 -13.04 2.28 18.39
N PHE A 139 -11.87 1.64 18.47
CA PHE A 139 -10.67 2.23 19.05
C PHE A 139 -10.18 3.44 18.23
N LEU A 140 -10.00 3.27 16.92
CA LEU A 140 -9.46 4.32 16.04
C LEU A 140 -10.42 5.50 15.84
N LYS A 141 -11.72 5.33 16.06
CA LYS A 141 -12.69 6.44 16.12
C LYS A 141 -12.35 7.51 17.15
N ASN A 142 -11.57 7.19 18.19
CA ASN A 142 -11.08 8.20 19.11
C ASN A 142 -10.15 9.20 18.40
N ILE A 143 -9.45 8.78 17.34
CA ILE A 143 -8.59 9.63 16.52
C ILE A 143 -9.42 10.29 15.40
N SER A 144 -10.01 9.47 14.54
CA SER A 144 -10.88 9.90 13.42
C SER A 144 -11.62 8.69 12.85
N GLU A 145 -12.69 8.93 12.08
CA GLU A 145 -13.33 7.87 11.32
C GLU A 145 -12.52 7.49 10.06
N ILE A 146 -12.57 6.20 9.70
CA ILE A 146 -12.14 5.68 8.40
C ILE A 146 -13.39 5.63 7.51
N ASP A 147 -13.46 6.45 6.48
CA ASP A 147 -14.63 6.61 5.60
C ASP A 147 -14.42 6.05 4.19
N GLU A 148 -13.23 5.52 3.90
CA GLU A 148 -12.89 4.88 2.63
C GLU A 148 -13.01 3.35 2.70
N PRO A 149 -13.31 2.67 1.57
CA PRO A 149 -13.26 1.21 1.48
C PRO A 149 -11.87 0.64 1.80
N MET A 150 -11.80 -0.29 2.74
CA MET A 150 -10.57 -0.98 3.15
C MET A 150 -10.65 -2.48 2.89
N TYR A 151 -9.64 -3.04 2.26
CA TYR A 151 -9.47 -4.46 1.98
C TYR A 151 -8.43 -5.02 2.94
N ILE A 152 -8.89 -5.70 4.00
CA ILE A 152 -8.06 -6.30 5.03
C ILE A 152 -7.88 -7.79 4.70
N LEU A 153 -6.67 -8.18 4.34
CA LEU A 153 -6.35 -9.52 3.91
C LEU A 153 -5.46 -10.18 4.95
N TYR A 154 -5.97 -11.22 5.60
CA TYR A 154 -5.12 -12.12 6.37
C TYR A 154 -4.34 -13.03 5.45
N MET A 155 -3.03 -13.06 5.63
CA MET A 155 -2.14 -14.02 4.98
C MET A 155 -1.24 -14.65 6.04
N ASP A 156 -1.12 -15.97 6.05
CA ASP A 156 -0.20 -16.65 6.97
C ASP A 156 1.24 -16.49 6.44
N GLN A 157 1.83 -15.32 6.69
CA GLN A 157 3.16 -14.92 6.20
C GLN A 157 3.97 -14.23 7.30
N GLY A 158 5.26 -13.98 7.01
CA GLY A 158 6.20 -13.48 8.01
C GLY A 158 6.09 -11.99 8.35
N ARG A 159 5.36 -11.17 7.57
CA ARG A 159 5.20 -9.73 7.82
C ARG A 159 3.89 -9.17 7.32
N SER A 160 3.33 -8.21 8.05
CA SER A 160 2.21 -7.39 7.61
C SER A 160 2.74 -6.23 6.77
N PHE A 161 1.90 -5.69 5.90
CA PHE A 161 2.21 -4.51 5.11
C PHE A 161 0.95 -3.92 4.48
N GLN A 162 1.04 -2.67 4.09
CA GLN A 162 0.00 -1.91 3.43
C GLN A 162 0.36 -1.57 1.97
N VAL A 163 -0.66 -1.52 1.13
CA VAL A 163 -0.64 -0.82 -0.14
C VAL A 163 -1.70 0.27 -0.07
N LEU A 164 -1.23 1.45 0.32
CA LEU A 164 -2.09 2.61 0.53
C LEU A 164 -2.86 2.98 -0.75
N PRO A 165 -4.09 3.50 -0.62
CA PRO A 165 -4.78 3.77 0.65
C PRO A 165 -5.56 2.61 1.26
N SER A 166 -5.80 1.54 0.49
CA SER A 166 -6.99 0.72 0.75
C SER A 166 -6.70 -0.74 1.00
N ILE A 167 -5.47 -1.24 0.80
CA ILE A 167 -5.17 -2.66 1.01
C ILE A 167 -4.22 -2.81 2.19
N TYR A 168 -4.61 -3.66 3.12
CA TYR A 168 -3.86 -3.94 4.34
C TYR A 168 -3.73 -5.44 4.48
N VAL A 169 -2.50 -5.92 4.39
CA VAL A 169 -2.20 -7.33 4.59
C VAL A 169 -1.73 -7.50 6.04
N VAL A 170 -2.50 -8.23 6.83
CA VAL A 170 -2.32 -8.33 8.29
C VAL A 170 -2.11 -9.78 8.69
N ASN A 171 -1.24 -10.03 9.66
CA ASN A 171 -0.97 -11.39 10.17
C ASN A 171 -1.39 -11.56 11.62
N SER A 172 -1.69 -10.46 12.31
CA SER A 172 -2.11 -10.46 13.70
C SER A 172 -3.07 -9.31 14.00
N VAL A 173 -3.69 -9.38 15.17
CA VAL A 173 -4.57 -8.33 15.71
C VAL A 173 -3.80 -7.03 15.95
N LYS A 174 -2.57 -7.15 16.46
CA LYS A 174 -1.67 -6.01 16.67
C LYS A 174 -1.40 -5.30 15.34
N ASP A 175 -1.04 -6.09 14.33
CA ASP A 175 -0.73 -5.56 13.00
C ASP A 175 -1.95 -4.89 12.38
N LEU A 176 -3.17 -5.38 12.63
CA LEU A 176 -4.37 -4.73 12.13
C LEU A 176 -4.48 -3.25 12.54
N ILE A 177 -4.24 -2.93 13.81
CA ILE A 177 -4.29 -1.53 14.28
C ILE A 177 -3.14 -0.71 13.71
N HIS A 178 -1.93 -1.29 13.72
CA HIS A 178 -0.74 -0.64 13.17
C HIS A 178 -0.99 -0.24 11.71
N GLU A 179 -1.38 -1.22 10.90
CA GLU A 179 -1.64 -1.05 9.48
C GLU A 179 -2.79 -0.07 9.22
N LEU A 180 -3.92 -0.18 9.94
CA LEU A 180 -5.03 0.78 9.81
C LEU A 180 -4.65 2.19 10.27
N SER A 181 -3.73 2.35 11.22
CA SER A 181 -3.26 3.68 11.64
C SER A 181 -2.55 4.42 10.50
N HIS A 182 -1.96 3.71 9.53
CA HIS A 182 -1.35 4.33 8.36
C HIS A 182 -2.34 4.98 7.40
N TYR A 183 -3.63 4.66 7.50
CA TYR A 183 -4.68 5.45 6.86
C TYR A 183 -4.62 6.92 7.29
N PHE A 184 -4.45 7.17 8.59
CA PHE A 184 -4.31 8.52 9.13
C PHE A 184 -2.89 9.07 8.91
N PHE A 185 -1.88 8.27 9.27
CA PHE A 185 -0.48 8.68 9.32
C PHE A 185 0.34 7.98 8.24
N GLY A 186 0.55 8.65 7.12
CA GLY A 186 1.17 8.10 5.92
C GLY A 186 0.33 8.34 4.68
N TYR A 187 -0.99 8.08 4.78
CA TYR A 187 -1.94 8.37 3.70
C TYR A 187 -2.60 9.75 3.82
N ARG A 188 -3.45 9.99 4.83
CA ARG A 188 -4.14 11.28 5.00
C ARG A 188 -3.15 12.41 5.33
N VAL A 189 -2.26 12.19 6.30
CA VAL A 189 -1.10 13.05 6.56
C VAL A 189 0.12 12.42 5.91
N LYS A 190 0.60 13.01 4.83
CA LYS A 190 1.66 12.42 4.01
C LYS A 190 3.01 12.45 4.73
N THR A 191 3.80 11.42 4.49
CA THR A 191 5.17 11.27 5.01
C THR A 191 6.16 11.08 3.85
N SER A 192 7.46 11.29 4.09
CA SER A 192 8.50 10.92 3.12
C SER A 192 9.07 9.54 3.42
N SER A 193 9.78 8.94 2.45
CA SER A 193 10.36 7.61 2.59
C SER A 193 11.44 7.49 3.68
N ASN A 194 11.95 8.62 4.17
CA ASN A 194 13.03 8.67 5.16
C ASN A 194 12.53 9.11 6.54
N ASP A 195 11.28 9.56 6.63
CA ASP A 195 10.66 9.94 7.89
C ASP A 195 10.08 8.69 8.58
N THR A 196 10.04 8.69 9.90
CA THR A 196 9.67 7.53 10.73
C THR A 196 8.57 7.84 11.75
N TRP A 197 8.16 9.10 11.90
CA TRP A 197 7.14 9.52 12.87
C TRP A 197 5.81 8.75 12.73
N HIS A 198 5.42 8.43 11.50
CA HIS A 198 4.19 7.71 11.20
C HIS A 198 4.21 6.27 11.72
N GLU A 199 5.37 5.60 11.66
CA GLU A 199 5.59 4.28 12.26
C GLU A 199 5.53 4.35 13.80
N ILE A 200 6.08 5.43 14.39
CA ILE A 200 6.00 5.65 15.84
C ILE A 200 4.55 5.76 16.30
N LEU A 201 3.71 6.54 15.59
CA LEU A 201 2.29 6.68 15.92
C LEU A 201 1.52 5.38 15.70
N ALA A 202 1.70 4.73 14.54
CA ALA A 202 1.04 3.45 14.23
C ALA A 202 1.36 2.39 15.29
N GLU A 203 2.63 2.27 15.69
CA GLU A 203 3.04 1.31 16.69
C GLU A 203 2.61 1.71 18.12
N THR A 204 2.53 3.01 18.41
CA THR A 204 1.94 3.49 19.67
C THR A 204 0.46 3.10 19.76
N ASN A 205 -0.31 3.28 18.69
CA ASN A 205 -1.72 2.90 18.65
C ASN A 205 -1.93 1.41 18.80
N SER A 206 -1.08 0.60 18.18
CA SER A 206 -1.06 -0.86 18.35
C SER A 206 -0.82 -1.24 19.83
N LEU A 207 0.15 -0.60 20.51
CA LEU A 207 0.39 -0.82 21.95
C LEU A 207 -0.79 -0.35 22.83
N LEU A 208 -1.32 0.83 22.57
CA LEU A 208 -2.47 1.37 23.32
C LEU A 208 -3.70 0.48 23.17
N PHE A 209 -3.94 -0.05 21.97
CA PHE A 209 -5.02 -1.01 21.72
C PHE A 209 -4.80 -2.31 22.48
N LEU A 210 -3.63 -2.93 22.36
CA LEU A 210 -3.30 -4.16 23.10
C LEU A 210 -3.47 -3.95 24.61
N ARG A 211 -3.11 -2.78 25.14
CA ARG A 211 -3.30 -2.45 26.56
C ARG A 211 -4.76 -2.55 27.00
N GLU A 212 -5.71 -2.25 26.11
CA GLU A 212 -7.15 -2.28 26.39
C GLU A 212 -7.76 -3.66 26.20
N VAL A 213 -7.43 -4.33 25.09
CA VAL A 213 -8.12 -5.57 24.70
C VAL A 213 -7.35 -6.85 25.01
N LEU A 214 -6.01 -6.79 25.05
CA LEU A 214 -5.11 -7.94 25.25
C LEU A 214 -3.94 -7.59 26.20
N PRO A 215 -4.20 -7.33 27.50
CA PRO A 215 -3.17 -6.80 28.41
C PRO A 215 -1.93 -7.68 28.59
N LYS A 216 -2.05 -9.00 28.40
CA LYS A 216 -0.91 -9.91 28.45
C LYS A 216 0.04 -9.69 27.27
N ASP A 217 -0.53 -9.59 26.07
CA ASP A 217 0.23 -9.38 24.84
C ASP A 217 0.88 -7.99 24.86
N TYR A 218 0.18 -6.99 25.40
CA TYR A 218 0.77 -5.66 25.66
C TYR A 218 2.03 -5.71 26.52
N LEU A 219 2.03 -6.47 27.62
CA LEU A 219 3.21 -6.59 28.49
C LEU A 219 4.38 -7.27 27.77
N THR A 220 4.10 -8.31 26.98
CA THR A 220 5.11 -8.98 26.16
C THR A 220 5.70 -8.04 25.11
N GLU A 221 4.86 -7.32 24.36
CA GLU A 221 5.30 -6.33 23.37
C GLU A 221 6.12 -5.20 24.00
N LEU A 222 5.72 -4.72 25.18
CA LEU A 222 6.45 -3.70 25.93
C LEU A 222 7.86 -4.17 26.32
N GLU A 223 8.00 -5.43 26.75
CA GLU A 223 9.29 -6.04 27.09
C GLU A 223 10.19 -6.21 25.85
N LEU A 224 9.64 -6.72 24.76
CA LEU A 224 10.38 -6.90 23.50
C LEU A 224 10.93 -5.56 22.97
N LYS A 225 10.13 -4.49 23.03
CA LYS A 225 10.58 -3.15 22.62
C LYS A 225 11.69 -2.61 23.50
N LYS A 226 11.56 -2.75 24.83
CA LYS A 226 12.56 -2.28 25.81
C LYS A 226 13.87 -3.07 25.77
N THR A 227 13.82 -4.33 25.34
CA THR A 227 15.00 -5.19 25.24
C THR A 227 15.77 -5.04 23.92
N GLY A 228 15.30 -4.19 23.00
CA GLY A 228 15.93 -3.98 21.70
C GLY A 228 15.71 -5.13 20.71
N PHE A 229 14.62 -5.89 20.87
CA PHE A 229 14.28 -6.98 19.95
C PHE A 229 13.90 -6.48 18.55
N TYR A 230 13.28 -5.30 18.47
CA TYR A 230 12.86 -4.68 17.22
C TYR A 230 13.88 -3.65 16.72
N ASP A 231 14.03 -3.56 15.40
CA ASP A 231 14.74 -2.46 14.75
C ASP A 231 14.00 -1.13 14.98
N GLU A 232 14.75 -0.03 15.03
CA GLU A 232 14.16 1.31 15.10
C GLU A 232 13.46 1.66 13.77
N PRO A 233 12.33 2.40 13.81
CA PRO A 233 11.77 3.11 14.96
C PRO A 233 10.84 2.26 15.85
N TYR A 234 10.58 0.99 15.52
CA TYR A 234 9.55 0.17 16.18
C TYR A 234 9.89 -0.21 17.63
N GLY A 235 11.16 -0.12 18.03
CA GLY A 235 11.66 -0.48 19.35
C GLY A 235 11.55 0.63 20.39
N GLN A 236 12.71 1.13 20.84
CA GLN A 236 12.83 2.04 21.98
C GLN A 236 12.31 3.45 21.64
N SER A 237 12.28 3.86 20.37
CA SER A 237 11.71 5.15 19.98
C SER A 237 10.23 5.26 20.32
N VAL A 238 9.44 4.19 20.11
CA VAL A 238 8.02 4.12 20.52
C VAL A 238 7.88 4.28 22.03
N ILE A 239 8.68 3.55 22.81
CA ILE A 239 8.64 3.61 24.27
C ILE A 239 8.99 5.01 24.77
N SER A 240 10.04 5.61 24.21
CA SER A 240 10.49 6.95 24.58
C SER A 240 9.45 8.02 24.23
N PHE A 241 8.72 7.84 23.12
CA PHE A 241 7.60 8.71 22.75
C PHE A 241 6.44 8.58 23.74
N MET A 242 6.02 7.36 24.06
CA MET A 242 4.95 7.13 25.04
C MET A 242 5.33 7.65 26.44
N GLU A 243 6.58 7.46 26.86
CA GLU A 243 7.12 7.97 28.13
C GLU A 243 7.05 9.50 28.21
N ARG A 244 7.36 10.21 27.12
CA ARG A 244 7.23 11.67 27.05
C ARG A 244 5.79 12.14 27.23
N LEU A 245 4.79 11.31 26.97
CA LEU A 245 3.38 11.66 27.17
C LEU A 245 2.79 10.92 28.38
N ASP A 246 3.64 10.47 29.32
CA ASP A 246 3.26 9.75 30.55
C ASP A 246 2.42 8.47 30.29
N PHE A 247 2.52 7.88 29.10
CA PHE A 247 1.65 6.79 28.62
C PHE A 247 0.14 7.15 28.64
N ASP A 248 -0.20 8.43 28.68
CA ASP A 248 -1.56 8.93 28.71
C ASP A 248 -2.19 8.83 27.33
N LYS A 249 -3.21 7.98 27.23
CA LYS A 249 -3.91 7.71 25.97
C LYS A 249 -4.56 8.96 25.39
N GLU A 250 -5.21 9.77 26.23
CA GLU A 250 -5.96 10.93 25.73
C GLU A 250 -5.01 12.03 25.28
N LYS A 251 -3.87 12.22 25.96
CA LYS A 251 -2.82 13.14 25.48
C LYS A 251 -2.26 12.73 24.12
N ILE A 252 -2.03 11.43 23.92
CA ILE A 252 -1.54 10.88 22.64
C ILE A 252 -2.61 11.10 21.55
N PHE A 253 -3.86 10.76 21.82
CA PHE A 253 -4.95 10.96 20.87
C PHE A 253 -5.21 12.44 20.57
N ASP A 254 -5.04 13.35 21.53
CA ASP A 254 -5.14 14.79 21.31
C ASP A 254 -4.05 15.29 20.35
N LEU A 255 -2.80 14.82 20.51
CA LEU A 255 -1.72 15.11 19.58
C LEU A 255 -2.03 14.58 18.17
N GLU A 256 -2.52 13.35 18.08
CA GLU A 256 -2.89 12.70 16.82
C GLU A 256 -4.03 13.41 16.09
N ARG A 257 -5.09 13.77 16.82
CA ARG A 257 -6.19 14.61 16.32
C ARG A 257 -5.68 15.97 15.86
N TYR A 258 -4.77 16.57 16.63
CA TYR A 258 -4.15 17.85 16.26
C TYR A 258 -3.36 17.73 14.95
N ILE A 259 -2.56 16.67 14.79
CA ILE A 259 -1.80 16.41 13.56
C ILE A 259 -2.76 16.28 12.36
N LEU A 260 -3.78 15.44 12.48
CA LEU A 260 -4.75 15.20 11.39
C LEU A 260 -5.51 16.46 10.95
N ASN A 261 -5.82 17.34 11.91
CA ASN A 261 -6.61 18.55 11.63
C ASN A 261 -5.77 19.72 11.09
N ASN A 262 -4.44 19.68 11.21
CA ASN A 262 -3.59 20.84 10.90
C ASN A 262 -2.50 20.57 9.86
N PHE A 263 -2.30 19.32 9.43
CA PHE A 263 -1.20 18.96 8.53
C PHE A 263 -1.67 18.06 7.38
N ASP A 264 -1.33 18.44 6.15
CA ASP A 264 -1.43 17.55 4.99
C ASP A 264 -0.15 16.71 4.79
N LYS A 265 0.96 17.17 5.37
CA LYS A 265 2.28 16.52 5.34
C LYS A 265 3.07 16.87 6.60
N LEU A 266 3.81 15.91 7.13
CA LEU A 266 4.66 16.09 8.32
C LEU A 266 6.01 15.39 8.12
N ASP A 267 7.08 15.97 8.68
CA ASP A 267 8.42 15.38 8.74
C ASP A 267 8.84 15.09 10.20
N ASP A 268 9.89 14.28 10.40
CA ASP A 268 10.32 13.84 11.73
C ASP A 268 10.72 15.02 12.64
N LYS A 269 11.30 16.07 12.07
CA LYS A 269 11.72 17.25 12.83
C LYS A 269 10.51 18.03 13.34
N SER A 270 9.51 18.21 12.48
CA SER A 270 8.27 18.90 12.83
C SER A 270 7.48 18.10 13.84
N PHE A 271 7.42 16.77 13.69
CA PHE A 271 6.84 15.88 14.67
C PHE A 271 7.52 16.01 16.05
N ALA A 272 8.85 15.91 16.11
CA ALA A 272 9.59 16.06 17.37
C ALA A 272 9.31 17.41 18.06
N ASN A 273 9.23 18.51 17.30
CA ASN A 273 8.87 19.82 17.84
C ASN A 273 7.44 19.86 18.39
N LEU A 274 6.48 19.19 17.75
CA LEU A 274 5.10 19.10 18.24
C LEU A 274 5.04 18.33 19.56
N VAL A 275 5.73 17.21 19.66
CA VAL A 275 5.81 16.42 20.90
C VAL A 275 6.36 17.26 22.05
N GLU A 276 7.41 18.06 21.81
CA GLU A 276 7.97 18.98 22.82
C GLU A 276 6.99 20.07 23.27
N ILE A 277 6.11 20.54 22.38
CA ILE A 277 5.08 21.53 22.72
C ILE A 277 3.99 20.91 23.59
N PHE A 278 3.53 19.70 23.24
CA PHE A 278 2.51 18.97 24.00
C PHE A 278 3.02 18.49 25.36
N PHE A 279 4.31 18.16 25.49
CA PHE A 279 4.90 17.77 26.78
C PHE A 279 4.98 18.92 27.79
N LYS A 280 5.17 20.15 27.32
CA LYS A 280 5.36 21.32 28.20
C LYS A 280 4.06 21.95 28.70
N GLN A 281 2.92 21.44 28.26
CA GLN A 281 1.58 21.87 28.66
C GLN A 281 1.04 20.96 29.77
#